data_AF-A0A2P5MZB1-F1
#
_entry.id   AF-A0A2P5MZB1-F1
#
_cell.length_a   1.000
_cell.length_b   1.000
_cell.length_c   1.000
_cell.angle_alpha   90.00
_cell.angle_beta   90.00
_cell.angle_gamma   90.00
#
_symmetry.space_group_name_H-M   'P 1'
#
loop_
_entity.id
_entity.type
_entity.pdbx_description
1 polymer ?
#
loop_
_entity_poly.entity_id
_entity_poly.type
_entity_poly.pdbx_seq_one_letter_code
_entity_poly.pdbx_strand_id
1 'polypeptide(L)'
;MKKILVISVVLFMFGCAEKAEYEQAVLEEMTKEKDIKDYKIDPQKMVQCVVATSSKDMPGMVPIDPQRRQAYINYTKMLRLNAAEDPKKTLENLRDQFGSAKALAEAHANYAESVVECLSGLVTGEEENIKQQ
;
A
#
# COMPACT_ATOMS: atom_id res chain seq x y z
N MET A 1 -22.40 19.51 32.18
CA MET A 1 -21.10 18.89 31.85
C MET A 1 -21.35 17.71 30.94
N LYS A 2 -20.96 17.81 29.66
CA LYS A 2 -21.25 16.82 28.62
C LYS A 2 -20.35 15.59 28.83
N LYS A 3 -20.99 14.43 28.99
CA LYS A 3 -20.33 13.12 29.06
C LYS A 3 -19.70 12.83 27.71
N ILE A 4 -18.38 12.92 27.60
CA ILE A 4 -17.65 12.42 26.44
C ILE A 4 -17.51 10.92 26.65
N LEU A 5 -18.36 10.17 25.94
CA LEU A 5 -18.14 8.75 25.68
C LEU A 5 -16.89 8.65 24.81
N VAL A 6 -15.77 8.32 25.44
CA VAL A 6 -14.58 7.85 24.73
C VAL A 6 -14.94 6.46 24.23
N ILE A 7 -15.24 6.38 22.93
CA ILE A 7 -15.40 5.12 22.22
C ILE A 7 -14.00 4.51 22.12
N SER A 8 -13.70 3.59 23.03
CA SER A 8 -12.56 2.67 22.90
C SER A 8 -12.83 1.74 21.71
N VAL A 9 -12.37 2.16 20.53
CA VAL A 9 -12.34 1.31 19.35
C VAL A 9 -11.09 0.45 19.41
N VAL A 10 -11.32 -0.80 19.80
CA VAL A 10 -10.77 -2.00 19.14
C VAL A 10 -9.32 -2.39 19.49
N LEU A 11 -9.24 -3.23 20.52
CA LEU A 11 -8.30 -4.36 20.57
C LEU A 11 -8.70 -5.36 19.47
N PHE A 12 -8.08 -5.31 18.29
CA PHE A 12 -8.13 -6.39 17.31
C PHE A 12 -6.76 -6.60 16.66
N MET A 13 -6.30 -7.85 16.74
CA MET A 13 -5.40 -8.52 15.78
C MET A 13 -3.89 -8.24 15.82
N PHE A 14 -3.17 -9.09 16.57
CA PHE A 14 -1.73 -9.36 16.41
C PHE A 14 -1.34 -10.04 15.07
N GLY A 15 -2.23 -10.04 14.06
CA GLY A 15 -2.02 -10.67 12.75
C GLY A 15 -2.21 -9.76 11.54
N CYS A 16 -2.45 -8.45 11.76
CA CYS A 16 -2.70 -7.48 10.69
C CYS A 16 -1.88 -6.18 10.80
N ALA A 17 -0.97 -6.08 11.77
CA ALA A 17 -0.22 -4.85 11.99
C ALA A 17 0.64 -4.49 10.77
N GLU A 18 1.34 -5.46 10.19
CA GLU A 18 2.22 -5.24 9.04
C GLU A 18 1.43 -4.85 7.78
N LYS A 19 0.25 -5.44 7.58
CA LYS A 19 -0.66 -5.06 6.48
C LYS A 19 -1.19 -3.64 6.65
N ALA A 20 -1.58 -3.27 7.88
CA ALA A 20 -2.05 -1.92 8.18
C ALA A 20 -0.94 -0.88 7.99
N GLU A 21 0.30 -1.20 8.37
CA GLU A 21 1.46 -0.33 8.08
C GLU A 21 1.71 -0.18 6.58
N TYR A 22 1.52 -1.26 5.81
CA TYR A 22 1.62 -1.20 4.36
C TYR A 22 0.50 -0.34 3.74
N GLU A 23 -0.75 -0.53 4.17
CA GLU A 23 -1.89 0.31 3.77
C GLU A 23 -1.62 1.79 4.06
N GLN A 24 -1.05 2.09 5.23
CA GLN A 24 -0.69 3.45 5.61
C GLN A 24 0.42 4.02 4.72
N ALA A 25 1.44 3.25 4.38
CA ALA A 25 2.49 3.67 3.45
C ALA A 25 1.96 3.91 2.04
N VAL A 26 1.04 3.06 1.55
CA VAL A 26 0.37 3.29 0.27
C VAL A 26 -0.48 4.56 0.32
N LEU A 27 -1.21 4.80 1.41
CA LEU A 27 -1.99 6.03 1.58
C LEU A 27 -1.10 7.28 1.55
N GLU A 28 0.06 7.25 2.21
CA GLU A 28 1.05 8.32 2.17
C GLU A 28 1.51 8.63 0.73
N GLU A 29 1.69 7.61 -0.11
CA GLU A 29 2.03 7.81 -1.52
C GLU A 29 0.84 8.36 -2.33
N MET A 30 -0.35 7.73 -2.22
CA MET A 30 -1.53 8.15 -2.99
C MET A 30 -2.00 9.58 -2.66
N THR A 31 -1.75 10.05 -1.44
CA THR A 31 -2.08 11.45 -1.05
C THR A 31 -1.13 12.48 -1.63
N LYS A 32 0.08 12.08 -2.06
CA LYS A 32 1.05 12.94 -2.76
C LYS A 32 0.82 12.94 -4.27
N GLU A 33 0.20 11.89 -4.80
CA GLU A 33 -0.06 11.77 -6.24
C GLU A 33 -1.08 12.79 -6.73
N LYS A 34 -0.66 13.59 -7.71
CA LYS A 34 -1.48 14.66 -8.28
C LYS A 34 -2.75 14.13 -8.95
N ASP A 35 -2.62 13.03 -9.69
CA ASP A 35 -3.72 12.44 -10.46
C ASP A 35 -4.88 12.01 -9.56
N ILE A 36 -4.60 11.53 -8.35
CA ILE A 36 -5.64 11.17 -7.36
C ILE A 36 -6.53 12.37 -7.05
N LYS A 37 -5.93 13.57 -6.90
CA LYS A 37 -6.67 14.80 -6.65
C LYS A 37 -7.38 15.31 -7.90
N ASP A 38 -6.69 15.31 -9.05
CA ASP A 38 -7.21 15.88 -10.29
C ASP A 38 -8.43 15.11 -10.81
N TYR A 39 -8.41 13.78 -10.69
CA TYR A 39 -9.53 12.92 -11.04
C TYR A 39 -10.57 12.77 -9.91
N LYS A 40 -10.36 13.40 -8.74
CA LYS A 40 -11.26 13.32 -7.56
C LYS A 40 -11.46 11.90 -7.03
N ILE A 41 -10.46 11.05 -7.20
CA ILE A 41 -10.48 9.67 -6.73
C ILE A 41 -10.40 9.66 -5.21
N ASP A 42 -11.23 8.83 -4.56
CA ASP A 42 -11.14 8.58 -3.13
C ASP A 42 -9.83 7.85 -2.80
N PRO A 43 -8.90 8.46 -2.05
CA PRO A 43 -7.62 7.83 -1.71
C PRO A 43 -7.77 6.49 -0.99
N GLN A 44 -8.85 6.29 -0.23
CA GLN A 44 -9.09 5.01 0.46
C GLN A 44 -9.45 3.89 -0.51
N LYS A 45 -10.22 4.18 -1.56
CA LYS A 45 -10.51 3.20 -2.62
C LYS A 45 -9.25 2.82 -3.39
N MET A 46 -8.40 3.82 -3.65
CA MET A 46 -7.11 3.59 -4.30
C MET A 46 -6.21 2.68 -3.46
N VAL A 47 -6.06 2.97 -2.16
CA VAL A 47 -5.27 2.14 -1.23
C VAL A 47 -5.79 0.71 -1.18
N GLN A 48 -7.12 0.53 -1.02
CA GLN A 48 -7.73 -0.81 -1.00
C GLN A 48 -7.42 -1.59 -2.27
N CYS A 49 -7.56 -0.96 -3.43
CA CYS A 49 -7.26 -1.59 -4.72
C CYS A 49 -5.77 -1.94 -4.82
N VAL A 50 -4.86 -0.97 -4.60
CA VAL A 50 -3.42 -1.17 -4.76
C VAL A 50 -2.90 -2.24 -3.82
N VAL A 51 -3.31 -2.22 -2.56
CA VAL A 51 -2.91 -3.24 -1.57
C VAL A 51 -3.44 -4.61 -1.97
N ALA A 52 -4.70 -4.70 -2.42
CA ALA A 52 -5.27 -5.97 -2.86
C ALA A 52 -4.57 -6.53 -4.12
N THR A 53 -4.29 -5.68 -5.10
CA THR A 53 -3.64 -6.08 -6.37
C THR A 53 -2.19 -6.47 -6.15
N SER A 54 -1.39 -5.60 -5.53
CA SER A 54 0.04 -5.88 -5.28
C SER A 54 0.26 -7.08 -4.37
N SER A 55 -0.67 -7.33 -3.44
CA SER A 55 -0.65 -8.50 -2.57
C SER A 55 -0.80 -9.81 -3.35
N LYS A 56 -1.39 -9.86 -4.54
CA LYS A 56 -1.56 -11.13 -5.26
C LYS A 56 -0.22 -11.79 -5.58
N ASP A 57 0.80 -10.98 -5.90
CA ASP A 57 2.13 -11.44 -6.28
C ASP A 57 3.15 -11.39 -5.13
N MET A 58 2.71 -11.07 -3.91
CA MET A 58 3.56 -11.17 -2.73
C MET A 58 3.71 -12.63 -2.26
N PRO A 59 4.88 -13.03 -1.72
CA PRO A 59 5.07 -14.32 -1.08
C PRO A 59 4.07 -14.61 0.07
N GLY A 60 3.80 -15.89 0.31
CA GLY A 60 2.85 -16.37 1.31
C GLY A 60 1.39 -16.33 0.84
N MET A 61 0.58 -17.30 1.28
CA MET A 61 -0.79 -17.49 0.75
C MET A 61 -1.86 -16.68 1.46
N VAL A 62 -1.65 -16.34 2.73
CA VAL A 62 -2.64 -15.68 3.59
C VAL A 62 -1.99 -14.57 4.42
N PRO A 63 -2.73 -13.53 4.87
CA PRO A 63 -2.16 -12.40 5.61
C PRO A 63 -1.36 -12.77 6.87
N ILE A 64 -1.69 -13.87 7.54
CA ILE A 64 -1.00 -14.32 8.77
C ILE A 64 0.26 -15.15 8.51
N ASP A 65 0.51 -15.54 7.25
CA ASP A 65 1.72 -16.27 6.85
C ASP A 65 2.96 -15.42 7.18
N PRO A 66 3.99 -15.98 7.84
CA PRO A 66 5.24 -15.26 8.10
C PRO A 66 5.87 -14.63 6.85
N GLN A 67 5.84 -15.32 5.70
CA GLN A 67 6.38 -14.79 4.44
C GLN A 67 5.55 -13.60 3.96
N ARG A 68 4.23 -13.67 4.13
CA ARG A 68 3.33 -12.58 3.75
C ARG A 68 3.54 -11.34 4.62
N ARG A 69 3.67 -11.53 5.93
CA ARG A 69 3.98 -10.43 6.86
C ARG A 69 5.33 -9.79 6.53
N GLN A 70 6.34 -10.59 6.23
CA GLN A 70 7.64 -10.08 5.82
C GLN A 70 7.56 -9.31 4.48
N ALA A 71 6.75 -9.78 3.53
CA ALA A 71 6.51 -9.07 2.28
C ALA A 71 5.91 -7.67 2.55
N TYR A 72 4.89 -7.56 3.41
CA TYR A 72 4.34 -6.25 3.78
C TYR A 72 5.40 -5.33 4.39
N ILE A 73 6.21 -5.83 5.33
CA ILE A 73 7.31 -5.04 5.93
C ILE A 73 8.28 -4.54 4.86
N ASN A 74 8.69 -5.42 3.94
CA ASN A 74 9.65 -5.08 2.89
C ASN A 74 9.08 -4.06 1.90
N TYR A 75 7.81 -4.21 1.50
CA TYR A 75 7.11 -3.25 0.65
C TYR A 75 6.95 -1.89 1.35
N THR A 76 6.54 -1.86 2.62
CA THR A 76 6.46 -0.63 3.43
C THR A 76 7.80 0.11 3.47
N LYS A 77 8.88 -0.62 3.71
CA LYS A 77 10.24 -0.05 3.74
C LYS A 77 10.68 0.44 2.36
N MET A 78 10.31 -0.26 1.29
CA MET A 78 10.54 0.17 -0.09
C MET A 78 9.84 1.50 -0.39
N LEU A 79 8.56 1.64 -0.04
CA LEU A 79 7.81 2.90 -0.27
C LEU A 79 8.38 4.06 0.54
N ARG A 80 8.87 3.80 1.75
CA ARG A 80 9.46 4.83 2.63
C ARG A 80 10.96 5.04 2.40
N LEU A 81 11.55 4.45 1.36
CA LEU A 81 12.99 4.51 1.08
C LEU A 81 13.52 5.96 1.06
N ASN A 82 12.80 6.87 0.40
CA ASN A 82 13.21 8.27 0.26
C ASN A 82 13.08 9.07 1.56
N ALA A 83 12.31 8.58 2.53
CA ALA A 83 12.13 9.20 3.84
C ALA A 83 13.05 8.57 4.92
N ALA A 84 13.85 7.57 4.57
CA ALA A 84 14.78 6.93 5.50
C ALA A 84 15.93 7.88 5.88
N GLU A 85 16.42 7.76 7.11
CA GLU A 85 17.58 8.52 7.61
C GLU A 85 18.83 8.28 6.75
N ASP A 86 19.03 7.03 6.30
CA ASP A 86 20.07 6.65 5.35
C ASP A 86 19.45 5.84 4.19
N PRO A 87 19.04 6.51 3.10
CA PRO A 87 18.43 5.84 1.94
C PRO A 87 19.37 4.85 1.25
N LYS A 88 20.68 5.13 1.23
CA LYS A 88 21.65 4.24 0.56
C LYS A 88 21.76 2.91 1.30
N LYS A 89 21.96 2.96 2.62
CA LYS A 89 21.98 1.77 3.47
C LYS A 89 20.62 1.05 3.47
N THR A 90 19.53 1.80 3.45
CA THR A 90 18.17 1.23 3.35
C THR A 90 17.99 0.44 2.05
N LEU A 91 18.46 0.99 0.93
CA LEU A 91 18.42 0.32 -0.37
C LEU A 91 19.26 -0.95 -0.40
N GLU A 92 20.47 -0.92 0.18
CA GLU A 92 21.32 -2.12 0.30
C GLU A 92 20.61 -3.22 1.09
N ASN A 93 20.06 -2.89 2.27
CA ASN A 93 19.30 -3.84 3.06
C ASN A 93 18.06 -4.38 2.32
N LEU A 94 17.37 -3.54 1.54
CA LEU A 94 16.21 -3.97 0.75
C LEU A 94 16.61 -5.01 -0.29
N ARG A 95 17.75 -4.83 -0.98
CA ARG A 95 18.25 -5.83 -1.95
C ARG A 95 18.45 -7.19 -1.30
N ASP A 96 18.98 -7.22 -0.09
CA ASP A 96 19.19 -8.45 0.67
C ASP A 96 17.86 -9.04 1.17
N GLN A 97 16.95 -8.20 1.67
CA GLN A 97 15.63 -8.61 2.19
C GLN A 97 14.70 -9.16 1.09
N PHE A 98 14.82 -8.68 -0.13
CA PHE A 98 14.16 -9.23 -1.32
C PHE A 98 14.97 -10.37 -1.98
N GLY A 99 16.18 -10.65 -1.51
CA GLY A 99 17.07 -11.71 -1.99
C GLY A 99 17.95 -11.33 -3.19
N SER A 100 17.60 -10.28 -3.94
CA SER A 100 18.49 -9.68 -4.95
C SER A 100 18.02 -8.28 -5.37
N ALA A 101 18.90 -7.53 -6.04
CA ALA A 101 18.50 -6.28 -6.69
C ALA A 101 17.43 -6.48 -7.78
N LYS A 102 17.44 -7.64 -8.46
CA LYS A 102 16.42 -7.98 -9.46
C LYS A 102 15.05 -8.20 -8.81
N ALA A 103 15.00 -8.98 -7.73
CA ALA A 103 13.76 -9.24 -6.99
C ALA A 103 13.18 -7.97 -6.36
N LEU A 104 14.03 -7.06 -5.86
CA LEU A 104 13.59 -5.73 -5.42
C LEU A 104 12.96 -4.92 -6.57
N ALA A 105 13.59 -4.92 -7.74
CA ALA A 105 13.05 -4.22 -8.90
C ALA A 105 11.72 -4.81 -9.38
N GLU A 106 11.58 -6.13 -9.38
CA GLU A 106 10.32 -6.84 -9.67
C GLU A 106 9.23 -6.50 -8.65
N ALA A 107 9.57 -6.43 -7.35
CA ALA A 107 8.63 -6.04 -6.31
C ALA A 107 8.15 -4.58 -6.48
N HIS A 108 9.07 -3.68 -6.83
CA HIS A 108 8.73 -2.29 -7.16
C HIS A 108 7.85 -2.19 -8.41
N ALA A 109 8.14 -3.00 -9.44
CA ALA A 109 7.33 -3.08 -10.65
C ALA A 109 5.90 -3.56 -10.34
N ASN A 110 5.75 -4.65 -9.56
CA ASN A 110 4.44 -5.13 -9.09
C ASN A 110 3.64 -4.02 -8.40
N TYR A 111 4.28 -3.24 -7.52
CA TYR A 111 3.61 -2.09 -6.90
C TYR A 111 3.19 -1.02 -7.92
N ALA A 112 4.10 -0.60 -8.80
CA ALA A 112 3.82 0.44 -9.79
C ALA A 112 2.72 0.02 -10.78
N GLU A 113 2.76 -1.23 -11.25
CA GLU A 113 1.73 -1.82 -12.11
C GLU A 113 0.37 -1.84 -11.40
N SER A 114 0.34 -2.22 -10.11
CA SER A 114 -0.88 -2.18 -9.30
C SER A 114 -1.45 -0.76 -9.18
N VAL A 115 -0.61 0.26 -9.03
CA VAL A 115 -1.06 1.66 -9.02
C VAL A 115 -1.69 2.04 -10.35
N VAL A 116 -1.05 1.73 -11.48
CA VAL A 116 -1.57 2.07 -12.81
C VAL A 116 -2.88 1.33 -13.11
N GLU A 117 -2.97 0.04 -12.78
CA GLU A 117 -4.19 -0.77 -12.95
C GLU A 117 -5.35 -0.18 -12.14
N CYS A 118 -5.11 0.12 -10.87
CA CYS A 118 -6.13 0.68 -9.98
C CYS A 118 -6.57 2.08 -10.38
N LEU A 119 -5.64 2.94 -10.78
CA LEU A 119 -5.93 4.27 -11.28
C LEU A 119 -6.83 4.18 -12.53
N SER A 120 -6.43 3.35 -13.49
CA SER A 120 -7.17 3.17 -14.74
C SER A 120 -8.58 2.67 -14.47
N GLY A 121 -8.72 1.62 -13.64
CA GLY A 121 -10.03 1.05 -13.31
C GLY A 121 -10.97 2.02 -12.59
N LEU A 122 -10.44 2.83 -11.67
CA LEU A 122 -11.24 3.81 -10.92
C LEU A 122 -11.68 4.98 -11.81
N VAL A 123 -10.79 5.52 -12.65
CA VAL A 123 -11.13 6.60 -13.58
C VAL A 123 -12.20 6.13 -14.58
N THR A 124 -12.01 4.97 -15.21
CA THR A 124 -13.01 4.45 -16.17
C THR A 124 -14.35 4.16 -15.50
N GLY A 125 -14.33 3.61 -14.28
CA GLY A 125 -15.54 3.36 -13.52
C GLY A 125 -16.27 4.64 -13.14
N GLU A 126 -15.56 5.71 -12.80
CA GLU A 126 -16.16 7.02 -12.50
C GLU A 126 -16.77 7.66 -13.76
N GLU A 127 -16.12 7.57 -14.91
CA GLU A 127 -16.66 8.08 -16.18
C GLU A 127 -17.99 7.41 -16.58
N GLU A 128 -18.12 6.10 -16.37
CA GLU A 128 -19.37 5.38 -16.63
C GLU A 128 -20.50 5.82 -15.69
N ASN A 129 -20.21 6.06 -14.41
CA ASN A 129 -21.19 6.55 -13.44
C ASN A 129 -21.67 7.97 -13.75
N ILE A 130 -20.79 8.85 -14.26
CA ILE A 130 -21.15 10.22 -14.66
C ILE A 130 -22.05 10.22 -15.90
N LYS A 131 -21.82 9.34 -16.88
CA LYS A 131 -22.65 9.23 -18.10
C LYS A 131 -24.06 8.69 -17.82
N GLN A 132 -24.30 8.09 -16.65
CA GLN A 132 -25.58 7.50 -16.26
C GLN A 132 -26.42 8.38 -15.31
N GLN A 133 -25.92 9.58 -14.94
CA GLN A 133 -26.67 10.62 -14.23
C GLN A 133 -27.21 11.69 -15.17
#